data_AF-A0A9E7ILC0-F1
#
_entry.id   AF-A0A9E7ILC0-F1
#
_cell.length_a   1.000
_cell.length_b   1.000
_cell.length_c   1.000
_cell.angle_alpha   90.00
_cell.angle_beta   90.00
_cell.angle_gamma   90.00
#
_symmetry.space_group_name_H-M   'P 1'
#
loop_
_entity.id
_entity.type
_entity.pdbx_description
1 polymer ?
#
loop_
_entity_poly.entity_id
_entity_poly.type
_entity_poly.pdbx_seq_one_letter_code
_entity_poly.pdbx_strand_id
1 'polypeptide(L)'
;MDPSRSFIKDVKRIIIKVGTAVVTRADGRLALGRLGALCEQVKELNSSGFEVILVTSGAVGAGRQRLRFRKLVNSSFADLQKPQVELDGKACAALDVTSSQLLVTDSDFKDPNFRMQLCQTVKSLLALKVIPVFNENDAISTRRAPYEDASKWALPKEVSARCMAVSARECSRRLQSLSSEERKKILLDIANALEANEKLIRIENEADISFLANSIRVLADMEDPICRVLKRTELADGLILEKTSCPLGVLLIVFESRPDALVQIASLAVRSGNGLLLKGGKEAMRSNAILHKVITGAIPDVVGEKLIGLVTSRDEIPDLLKLDDVIDLVIPRGSNKLVTQIKESTKIPVLGHADGICHVYIDKSADMQMAKCIVLDAKTDYPAACNAMETLLVHKDLLKTEGLNDLLTELKSEGVALYGGSIASLEYGIPEAPSFHHEYNSMACTIEVVDDIHSAIDHIHQYGSAHTDCIVTEDLAAAEIFLHQVDSAAVFHNASTRFCDGARFGLGAEVGISTSRIHARGPVGVEGLLTTRWILRGNGQVVDGDKGVVYTHRNLPLQMKTSALKG
;
A
#
# COMPACT_ATOMS: atom_id res chain seq x y z
N MET A 1 22.74 -18.94 -18.31
CA MET A 1 21.49 -18.61 -17.58
C MET A 1 21.83 -17.69 -16.43
N ASP A 2 20.97 -16.70 -16.18
CA ASP A 2 21.02 -15.83 -15.00
C ASP A 2 20.96 -16.66 -13.69
N PRO A 3 21.88 -16.46 -12.72
CA PRO A 3 21.89 -17.18 -11.44
C PRO A 3 20.59 -17.04 -10.64
N SER A 4 19.87 -15.92 -10.80
CA SER A 4 18.57 -15.69 -10.15
C SER A 4 17.43 -16.57 -10.69
N ARG A 5 17.70 -17.35 -11.75
CA ARG A 5 16.72 -18.21 -12.44
C ARG A 5 17.10 -19.69 -12.41
N SER A 6 17.95 -20.10 -11.48
CA SER A 6 18.37 -21.50 -11.29
C SER A 6 17.18 -22.45 -11.10
N PHE A 7 16.11 -21.98 -10.43
CA PHE A 7 14.87 -22.71 -10.19
C PHE A 7 14.13 -23.16 -11.47
N ILE A 8 14.41 -22.54 -12.63
CA ILE A 8 13.77 -22.92 -13.90
C ILE A 8 14.20 -24.33 -14.35
N LYS A 9 15.32 -24.87 -13.83
CA LYS A 9 15.75 -26.24 -14.16
C LYS A 9 14.79 -27.32 -13.65
N ASP A 10 14.03 -27.03 -12.60
CA ASP A 10 13.18 -28.02 -11.92
C ASP A 10 11.69 -27.89 -12.26
N VAL A 11 11.32 -26.97 -13.17
CA VAL A 11 9.92 -26.75 -13.56
C VAL A 11 9.56 -27.48 -14.85
N LYS A 12 8.40 -28.13 -14.86
CA LYS A 12 7.86 -28.78 -16.08
C LYS A 12 7.20 -27.77 -17.03
N ARG A 13 6.61 -26.71 -16.47
CA ARG A 13 5.76 -25.74 -17.19
C ARG A 13 6.21 -24.31 -16.92
N ILE A 14 6.29 -23.52 -17.99
CA ILE A 14 6.68 -22.12 -17.96
C ILE A 14 5.52 -21.29 -18.53
N ILE A 15 5.04 -20.32 -17.74
CA ILE A 15 4.03 -19.36 -18.19
C ILE A 15 4.73 -18.02 -18.44
N ILE A 16 4.69 -17.55 -19.67
CA ILE A 16 5.37 -16.33 -20.10
C ILE A 16 4.32 -15.24 -20.30
N LYS A 17 4.32 -14.23 -19.44
CA LYS A 17 3.48 -13.04 -19.59
C LYS A 17 4.21 -11.95 -20.37
N VAL A 18 3.59 -11.48 -21.46
CA VAL A 18 4.14 -10.46 -22.35
C VAL A 18 3.25 -9.22 -22.29
N GLY A 19 3.75 -8.18 -21.62
CA GLY A 19 3.08 -6.89 -21.55
C GLY A 19 3.18 -6.08 -22.84
N THR A 20 2.26 -5.13 -23.03
CA THR A 20 2.21 -4.25 -24.21
C THR A 20 3.55 -3.55 -24.51
N ALA A 21 4.29 -3.11 -23.49
CA ALA A 21 5.59 -2.43 -23.66
C ALA A 21 6.68 -3.30 -24.29
N VAL A 22 6.57 -4.63 -24.18
CA VAL A 22 7.49 -5.58 -24.83
C VAL A 22 7.14 -5.69 -26.32
N VAL A 23 5.84 -5.74 -26.62
CA VAL A 23 5.28 -5.94 -27.98
C VAL A 23 5.32 -4.66 -28.82
N THR A 24 5.27 -3.47 -28.20
CA THR A 24 5.20 -2.17 -28.90
C THR A 24 6.38 -1.26 -28.59
N ARG A 25 6.82 -0.47 -29.56
CA ARG A 25 7.78 0.63 -29.41
C ARG A 25 7.10 1.86 -28.78
N ALA A 26 7.89 2.87 -28.38
CA ALA A 26 7.37 4.12 -27.82
C ALA A 26 6.44 4.90 -28.78
N ASP A 27 6.59 4.67 -30.09
CA ASP A 27 5.73 5.21 -31.15
C ASP A 27 4.44 4.38 -31.38
N GLY A 28 4.21 3.35 -30.57
CA GLY A 28 3.07 2.45 -30.64
C GLY A 28 3.15 1.38 -31.74
N ARG A 29 4.19 1.37 -32.59
CA ARG A 29 4.39 0.33 -33.62
C ARG A 29 4.88 -0.97 -33.00
N LEU A 30 4.62 -2.10 -33.67
CA LEU A 30 5.14 -3.40 -33.23
C LEU A 30 6.67 -3.40 -33.19
N ALA A 31 7.23 -3.89 -32.08
CA ALA A 31 8.65 -4.06 -31.90
C ALA A 31 9.10 -5.41 -32.49
N LEU A 32 9.09 -5.52 -33.83
CA LEU A 32 9.36 -6.78 -34.54
C LEU A 32 10.67 -7.47 -34.11
N GLY A 33 11.74 -6.73 -33.85
CA GLY A 33 12.99 -7.30 -33.34
C GLY A 33 12.88 -7.93 -31.94
N ARG A 34 12.10 -7.31 -31.04
CA ARG A 34 11.83 -7.90 -29.71
C ARG A 34 10.91 -9.12 -29.79
N LEU A 35 9.93 -9.08 -30.70
CA LEU A 35 9.04 -10.20 -30.95
C LEU A 35 9.79 -11.39 -31.55
N GLY A 36 10.70 -11.16 -32.50
CA GLY A 36 11.57 -12.21 -33.04
C GLY A 36 12.41 -12.88 -31.96
N ALA A 37 13.12 -12.10 -31.13
CA ALA A 37 13.93 -12.63 -30.04
C ALA A 37 13.10 -13.39 -28.99
N LEU A 38 11.86 -12.95 -28.73
CA LEU A 38 10.93 -13.65 -27.84
C LEU A 38 10.50 -14.99 -28.44
N CYS A 39 10.12 -15.01 -29.72
CA CYS A 39 9.73 -16.24 -30.40
C CYS A 39 10.88 -17.27 -30.45
N GLU A 40 12.13 -16.82 -30.66
CA GLU A 40 13.31 -17.68 -30.61
C GLU A 40 13.51 -18.31 -29.22
N GLN A 41 13.41 -17.52 -28.15
CA GLN A 41 13.51 -18.04 -26.78
C GLN A 41 12.37 -19.01 -26.43
N VAL A 42 11.15 -18.69 -26.86
CA VAL A 42 9.98 -19.56 -26.69
C VAL A 42 10.15 -20.88 -27.43
N LYS A 43 10.72 -20.84 -28.65
CA LYS A 43 11.06 -22.04 -29.42
C LYS A 43 12.09 -22.88 -28.69
N GLU A 44 13.17 -22.28 -28.22
CA GLU A 44 14.25 -22.98 -27.50
C GLU A 44 13.72 -23.71 -26.26
N LEU A 45 12.84 -23.05 -25.49
CA LEU A 45 12.19 -23.66 -24.33
C LEU A 45 11.29 -24.84 -24.73
N ASN A 46 10.45 -24.68 -25.75
CA ASN A 46 9.56 -25.75 -26.21
C ASN A 46 10.35 -26.95 -26.78
N SER A 47 11.44 -26.69 -27.52
CA SER A 47 12.35 -27.73 -28.03
C SER A 47 13.14 -28.44 -26.93
N SER A 48 13.43 -27.75 -25.82
CA SER A 48 14.11 -28.30 -24.64
C SER A 48 13.19 -29.14 -23.74
N GLY A 49 11.92 -29.31 -24.11
CA GLY A 49 10.97 -30.17 -23.42
C GLY A 49 10.10 -29.48 -22.36
N PHE A 50 10.18 -28.15 -22.22
CA PHE A 50 9.31 -27.40 -21.34
C PHE A 50 7.90 -27.24 -21.93
N GLU A 51 6.87 -27.36 -21.10
CA GLU A 51 5.51 -26.96 -21.47
C GLU A 51 5.40 -25.43 -21.39
N VAL A 52 5.33 -24.75 -22.54
CA VAL A 52 5.28 -23.27 -22.59
C VAL A 52 3.86 -22.78 -22.82
N ILE A 53 3.38 -21.87 -21.98
CA ILE A 53 2.13 -21.12 -22.17
C ILE A 53 2.46 -19.64 -22.33
N LEU A 54 1.90 -18.99 -23.33
CA LEU A 54 2.07 -17.56 -23.56
C LEU A 54 0.81 -16.79 -23.15
N VAL A 55 0.97 -15.69 -22.41
CA VAL A 55 -0.12 -14.78 -22.06
C VAL A 55 0.25 -13.38 -22.57
N THR A 56 -0.56 -12.80 -23.45
CA THR A 56 -0.25 -11.51 -24.09
C THR A 56 -1.37 -10.49 -23.90
N SER A 57 -1.00 -9.24 -23.58
CA SER A 57 -1.90 -8.09 -23.61
C SER A 57 -1.71 -7.20 -24.86
N GLY A 58 -0.87 -7.64 -25.80
CA GLY A 58 -0.39 -6.83 -26.93
C GLY A 58 -1.40 -6.56 -28.06
N ALA A 59 -2.36 -7.46 -28.28
CA ALA A 59 -3.32 -7.36 -29.39
C ALA A 59 -4.21 -6.09 -29.33
N VAL A 60 -4.56 -5.65 -28.11
CA VAL A 60 -5.35 -4.42 -27.90
C VAL A 60 -4.54 -3.16 -28.17
N GLY A 61 -3.25 -3.16 -27.84
CA GLY A 61 -2.34 -2.05 -28.11
C GLY A 61 -2.19 -1.78 -29.62
N ALA A 62 -1.96 -2.84 -30.40
CA ALA A 62 -1.88 -2.76 -31.86
C ALA A 62 -3.24 -2.41 -32.51
N GLY A 63 -4.35 -2.95 -32.00
CA GLY A 63 -5.71 -2.66 -32.47
C GLY A 63 -6.14 -1.19 -32.25
N ARG A 64 -5.79 -0.59 -31.11
CA ARG A 64 -6.08 0.83 -30.80
C ARG A 64 -5.46 1.80 -31.80
N GLN A 65 -4.27 1.51 -32.32
CA GLN A 65 -3.62 2.37 -33.32
C GLN A 65 -4.32 2.29 -34.67
N ARG A 66 -4.72 1.09 -35.11
CA ARG A 66 -5.45 0.88 -36.37
C ARG A 66 -6.81 1.60 -36.34
N LEU A 67 -7.46 1.64 -35.17
CA LEU A 67 -8.68 2.41 -34.92
C LEU A 67 -8.44 3.93 -34.86
N ARG A 68 -7.32 4.41 -34.29
CA ARG A 68 -6.91 5.83 -34.33
C ARG A 68 -6.62 6.32 -35.75
N PHE A 69 -5.97 5.50 -36.59
CA PHE A 69 -5.79 5.78 -38.02
C PHE A 69 -7.12 5.81 -38.78
N ARG A 70 -8.07 4.94 -38.41
CA ARG A 70 -9.43 4.90 -38.98
C ARG A 70 -10.25 6.16 -38.70
N LYS A 71 -10.08 6.81 -37.53
CA LYS A 71 -10.74 8.10 -37.23
C LYS A 71 -10.19 9.27 -38.06
N LEU A 72 -8.98 9.17 -38.60
CA LEU A 72 -8.37 10.18 -39.48
C LEU A 72 -8.77 10.01 -40.96
N VAL A 73 -9.33 8.86 -41.35
CA VAL A 73 -9.69 8.52 -42.73
C VAL A 73 -11.17 8.09 -42.77
N ASN A 74 -12.09 9.05 -42.68
CA ASN A 74 -13.53 8.80 -42.87
C ASN A 74 -13.89 9.00 -44.35
N SER A 75 -14.06 7.92 -45.13
CA SER A 75 -14.93 7.86 -46.32
C SER A 75 -14.78 6.53 -47.06
N SER A 76 -15.91 5.89 -47.38
CA SER A 76 -16.08 4.74 -48.30
C SER A 76 -16.00 3.34 -47.70
N PHE A 77 -17.20 2.79 -47.45
CA PHE A 77 -17.49 1.36 -47.35
C PHE A 77 -17.29 0.71 -48.73
N ALA A 78 -16.26 -0.14 -48.90
CA ALA A 78 -16.19 -1.07 -50.05
C ALA A 78 -15.27 -2.30 -49.85
N ASP A 79 -14.33 -2.33 -48.89
CA ASP A 79 -13.38 -3.45 -48.76
C ASP A 79 -13.63 -4.42 -47.58
N LEU A 80 -14.88 -4.54 -47.16
CA LEU A 80 -15.32 -5.29 -45.96
C LEU A 80 -15.37 -6.83 -46.12
N GLN A 81 -14.49 -7.45 -46.90
CA GLN A 81 -14.52 -8.91 -47.14
C GLN A 81 -13.19 -9.68 -47.01
N LYS A 82 -12.16 -9.17 -46.31
CA LYS A 82 -10.98 -10.00 -45.99
C LYS A 82 -10.67 -9.99 -44.48
N PRO A 83 -10.91 -11.10 -43.76
CA PRO A 83 -10.81 -11.16 -42.30
C PRO A 83 -9.35 -11.26 -41.84
N GLN A 84 -9.04 -10.49 -40.79
CA GLN A 84 -8.38 -10.85 -39.53
C GLN A 84 -7.63 -12.20 -39.39
N VAL A 85 -6.84 -12.60 -40.37
CA VAL A 85 -6.05 -13.85 -40.36
C VAL A 85 -4.53 -13.60 -40.39
N GLU A 86 -4.06 -12.37 -40.61
CA GLU A 86 -2.67 -12.19 -41.08
C GLU A 86 -1.60 -11.76 -40.07
N LEU A 87 -1.87 -11.54 -38.78
CA LEU A 87 -0.84 -10.94 -37.90
C LEU A 87 -0.40 -11.73 -36.66
N ASP A 88 -1.19 -12.66 -36.11
CA ASP A 88 -0.75 -13.47 -34.96
C ASP A 88 -0.23 -14.87 -35.35
N GLY A 89 -0.64 -15.40 -36.51
CA GLY A 89 -0.17 -16.70 -37.01
C GLY A 89 1.17 -16.65 -37.78
N LYS A 90 1.45 -15.56 -38.51
CA LYS A 90 2.64 -15.48 -39.38
C LYS A 90 3.96 -15.25 -38.63
N ALA A 91 3.93 -14.62 -37.45
CA ALA A 91 5.14 -14.44 -36.65
C ALA A 91 5.65 -15.76 -36.02
N CYS A 92 4.73 -16.69 -35.70
CA CYS A 92 5.09 -18.04 -35.24
C CYS A 92 5.33 -19.01 -36.42
N ALA A 93 4.59 -18.86 -37.54
CA ALA A 93 4.82 -19.67 -38.74
C ALA A 93 6.19 -19.43 -39.40
N ALA A 94 6.79 -18.24 -39.22
CA ALA A 94 8.13 -17.94 -39.71
C ALA A 94 9.27 -18.68 -38.98
N LEU A 95 8.96 -19.36 -37.86
CA LEU A 95 9.97 -19.97 -36.96
C LEU A 95 9.73 -21.46 -36.65
N ASP A 96 8.85 -22.15 -37.39
CA ASP A 96 8.60 -23.59 -37.25
C ASP A 96 8.10 -24.01 -35.84
N VAL A 97 7.27 -23.17 -35.23
CA VAL A 97 6.60 -23.45 -33.94
C VAL A 97 5.10 -23.40 -34.13
N THR A 98 4.41 -24.49 -33.80
CA THR A 98 2.95 -24.53 -33.83
C THR A 98 2.39 -23.84 -32.60
N SER A 99 1.60 -22.78 -32.78
CA SER A 99 0.90 -22.06 -31.70
C SER A 99 -0.60 -22.08 -31.94
N SER A 100 -1.39 -22.08 -30.86
CA SER A 100 -2.85 -21.96 -30.93
C SER A 100 -3.33 -20.81 -30.05
N GLN A 101 -4.14 -19.94 -30.63
CA GLN A 101 -4.71 -18.81 -29.92
C GLN A 101 -5.98 -19.23 -29.18
N LEU A 102 -6.00 -18.99 -27.87
CA LEU A 102 -7.16 -19.20 -27.02
C LEU A 102 -7.72 -17.84 -26.62
N LEU A 103 -8.91 -17.54 -27.15
CA LEU A 103 -9.66 -16.34 -26.80
C LEU A 103 -10.61 -16.69 -25.67
N VAL A 104 -10.39 -16.05 -24.52
CA VAL A 104 -11.17 -16.24 -23.30
C VAL A 104 -11.54 -14.87 -22.74
N THR A 105 -12.65 -14.82 -22.02
CA THR A 105 -13.17 -13.67 -21.28
C THR A 105 -13.22 -13.98 -19.79
N ASP A 106 -13.36 -12.96 -18.94
CA ASP A 106 -13.51 -13.18 -17.50
C ASP A 106 -14.72 -14.08 -17.15
N SER A 107 -15.82 -13.97 -17.90
CA SER A 107 -17.01 -14.83 -17.72
C SER A 107 -16.73 -16.31 -17.98
N ASP A 108 -15.79 -16.63 -18.86
CA ASP A 108 -15.46 -18.02 -19.20
C ASP A 108 -14.78 -18.75 -18.04
N PHE A 109 -14.07 -18.02 -17.17
CA PHE A 109 -13.47 -18.57 -15.96
C PHE A 109 -14.47 -18.73 -14.80
N LYS A 110 -15.67 -18.15 -14.91
CA LYS A 110 -16.73 -18.27 -13.90
C LYS A 110 -17.58 -19.53 -14.09
N ASP A 111 -17.64 -20.09 -15.29
CA ASP A 111 -18.30 -21.37 -15.57
C ASP A 111 -17.39 -22.57 -15.22
N PRO A 112 -17.74 -23.40 -14.22
CA PRO A 112 -16.96 -24.58 -13.85
C PRO A 112 -16.78 -25.58 -15.00
N ASN A 113 -17.78 -25.74 -15.87
CA ASN A 113 -17.72 -26.67 -17.00
C ASN A 113 -16.79 -26.15 -18.08
N PHE A 114 -16.87 -24.86 -18.40
CA PHE A 114 -15.96 -24.24 -19.37
C PHE A 114 -14.51 -24.31 -18.88
N ARG A 115 -14.24 -24.04 -17.59
CA ARG A 115 -12.89 -24.20 -17.01
C ARG A 115 -12.34 -25.61 -17.17
N MET A 116 -13.16 -26.64 -16.99
CA MET A 116 -12.71 -28.02 -17.21
C MET A 116 -12.36 -28.27 -18.68
N GLN A 117 -13.20 -27.83 -19.61
CA GLN A 117 -12.97 -27.97 -21.05
C GLN A 117 -11.74 -27.19 -21.52
N LEU A 118 -11.55 -25.98 -21.02
CA LEU A 118 -10.38 -25.14 -21.30
C LEU A 118 -9.11 -25.80 -20.76
N CYS A 119 -9.13 -26.31 -19.52
CA CYS A 119 -8.02 -27.07 -18.96
C CYS A 119 -7.66 -28.31 -19.79
N GLN A 120 -8.66 -29.06 -20.26
CA GLN A 120 -8.45 -30.21 -21.14
C GLN A 120 -7.84 -29.78 -22.48
N THR A 121 -8.37 -28.70 -23.07
CA THR A 121 -7.85 -28.14 -24.33
C THR A 121 -6.38 -27.72 -24.20
N VAL A 122 -6.03 -27.00 -23.14
CA VAL A 122 -4.63 -26.60 -22.87
C VAL A 122 -3.74 -27.82 -22.69
N LYS A 123 -4.16 -28.83 -21.91
CA LYS A 123 -3.41 -30.07 -21.72
C LYS A 123 -3.17 -30.80 -23.05
N SER A 124 -4.19 -30.87 -23.91
CA SER A 124 -4.08 -31.47 -25.25
C SER A 124 -3.13 -30.70 -26.16
N LEU A 125 -3.19 -29.37 -26.16
CA LEU A 125 -2.27 -28.52 -26.95
C LEU A 125 -0.82 -28.72 -26.51
N LEU A 126 -0.57 -28.71 -25.20
CA LEU A 126 0.77 -28.93 -24.65
C LEU A 126 1.30 -30.35 -24.96
N ALA A 127 0.44 -31.37 -24.90
CA ALA A 127 0.83 -32.74 -25.27
C ALA A 127 1.21 -32.86 -26.76
N LEU A 128 0.62 -32.04 -27.63
CA LEU A 128 0.95 -31.93 -29.04
C LEU A 128 2.14 -30.99 -29.32
N LYS A 129 2.80 -30.47 -28.28
CA LYS A 129 3.85 -29.43 -28.35
C LYS A 129 3.40 -28.13 -29.03
N VAL A 130 2.08 -27.89 -29.06
CA VAL A 130 1.49 -26.65 -29.54
C VAL A 130 1.47 -25.65 -28.40
N ILE A 131 1.97 -24.43 -28.65
CA ILE A 131 2.03 -23.38 -27.64
C ILE A 131 0.67 -22.68 -27.53
N PRO A 132 -0.08 -22.82 -26.43
CA PRO A 132 -1.29 -22.05 -26.21
C PRO A 132 -0.96 -20.58 -25.92
N VAL A 133 -1.63 -19.68 -26.63
CA VAL A 133 -1.50 -18.23 -26.49
C VAL A 133 -2.81 -17.66 -25.97
N PHE A 134 -2.82 -17.23 -24.71
CA PHE A 134 -3.94 -16.55 -24.08
C PHE A 134 -3.86 -15.04 -24.33
N ASN A 135 -4.97 -14.45 -24.78
CA ASN A 135 -5.12 -13.01 -24.80
C ASN A 135 -5.67 -12.54 -23.44
N GLU A 136 -4.95 -11.65 -22.76
CA GLU A 136 -5.33 -11.12 -21.44
C GLU A 136 -6.53 -10.15 -21.51
N ASN A 137 -6.86 -9.64 -22.71
CA ASN A 137 -7.98 -8.72 -22.89
C ASN A 137 -9.17 -9.40 -23.58
N ASP A 138 -10.38 -9.16 -23.08
CA ASP A 138 -11.64 -9.65 -23.64
C ASP A 138 -11.67 -9.54 -25.17
N ALA A 139 -11.65 -10.69 -25.86
CA ALA A 139 -11.75 -10.75 -27.31
C ALA A 139 -13.14 -10.29 -27.81
N ILE A 140 -14.14 -10.33 -26.94
CA ILE A 140 -15.53 -9.98 -27.20
C ILE A 140 -16.04 -9.18 -25.99
N SER A 141 -16.32 -7.89 -26.18
CA SER A 141 -17.02 -7.10 -25.17
C SER A 141 -18.51 -7.46 -25.23
N THR A 142 -19.04 -8.12 -24.20
CA THR A 142 -20.49 -8.35 -24.03
C THR A 142 -21.26 -7.08 -23.63
N ARG A 143 -20.58 -5.93 -23.47
CA ARG A 143 -21.20 -4.66 -23.09
C ARG A 143 -22.15 -4.17 -24.19
N ARG A 144 -23.44 -4.04 -23.85
CA ARG A 144 -24.45 -3.32 -24.67
C ARG A 144 -24.31 -1.79 -24.65
N ALA A 145 -23.32 -1.26 -23.93
CA ALA A 145 -22.98 0.15 -23.95
C ALA A 145 -21.72 0.34 -24.81
N PRO A 146 -21.68 1.35 -25.71
CA PRO A 146 -20.49 1.64 -26.48
C PRO A 146 -19.31 1.86 -25.53
N TYR A 147 -18.11 1.44 -25.96
CA TYR A 147 -16.86 1.70 -25.27
C TYR A 147 -16.71 3.22 -25.07
N GLU A 148 -17.17 3.71 -23.91
CA GLU A 148 -16.88 5.06 -23.47
C GLU A 148 -15.42 5.05 -23.05
N ASP A 149 -14.58 5.45 -24.00
CA ASP A 149 -13.18 5.75 -23.82
C ASP A 149 -13.00 6.42 -22.46
N ALA A 150 -12.20 5.83 -21.56
CA ALA A 150 -11.89 6.42 -20.25
C ALA A 150 -11.29 7.84 -20.35
N SER A 151 -10.92 8.27 -21.56
CA SER A 151 -10.57 9.66 -21.88
C SER A 151 -11.76 10.64 -21.87
N LYS A 152 -13.01 10.18 -21.82
CA LYS A 152 -14.17 11.04 -21.52
C LYS A 152 -14.37 11.27 -20.01
N TRP A 153 -13.67 10.51 -19.16
CA TRP A 153 -13.49 10.83 -17.75
C TRP A 153 -12.41 11.90 -17.52
N ALA A 154 -11.91 12.53 -18.59
CA ALA A 154 -11.06 13.70 -18.45
C ALA A 154 -11.86 14.83 -17.79
N LEU A 155 -11.47 15.16 -16.56
CA LEU A 155 -11.89 16.37 -15.86
C LEU A 155 -11.66 17.59 -16.79
N PRO A 156 -12.49 18.65 -16.72
CA PRO A 156 -12.39 19.79 -17.63
C PRO A 156 -11.02 20.48 -17.48
N LYS A 157 -10.38 20.84 -18.62
CA LYS A 157 -9.15 21.65 -18.81
C LYS A 157 -8.08 21.52 -17.70
N GLU A 158 -6.95 20.86 -18.01
CA GLU A 158 -5.72 20.74 -17.19
C GLU A 158 -5.64 21.77 -16.05
N VAL A 159 -6.26 21.43 -14.92
CA VAL A 159 -6.05 22.16 -13.68
C VAL A 159 -4.64 21.78 -13.27
N SER A 160 -3.71 22.74 -13.31
CA SER A 160 -2.33 22.45 -12.92
C SER A 160 -2.30 21.77 -11.54
N ALA A 161 -1.34 20.87 -11.33
CA ALA A 161 -1.21 20.14 -10.06
C ALA A 161 -1.16 21.09 -8.84
N ARG A 162 -0.57 22.28 -9.03
CA ARG A 162 -0.59 23.38 -8.06
C ARG A 162 -2.00 23.91 -7.77
N CYS A 163 -2.81 24.16 -8.79
CA CYS A 163 -4.19 24.60 -8.60
C CYS A 163 -5.04 23.57 -7.83
N MET A 164 -4.78 22.27 -8.02
CA MET A 164 -5.41 21.22 -7.21
C MET A 164 -5.00 21.33 -5.74
N ALA A 165 -3.69 21.45 -5.46
CA ALA A 165 -3.17 21.60 -4.10
C ALA A 165 -3.75 22.83 -3.38
N VAL A 166 -3.80 23.97 -4.07
CA VAL A 166 -4.36 25.23 -3.54
C VAL A 166 -5.85 25.08 -3.28
N SER A 167 -6.61 24.46 -4.19
CA SER A 167 -8.05 24.23 -4.00
C SER A 167 -8.31 23.32 -2.80
N ALA A 168 -7.53 22.24 -2.64
CA ALA A 168 -7.63 21.34 -1.49
C ALA A 168 -7.36 22.07 -0.17
N ARG A 169 -6.37 22.98 -0.14
CA ARG A 169 -6.07 23.84 1.02
C ARG A 169 -7.23 24.77 1.38
N GLU A 170 -7.86 25.40 0.39
CA GLU A 170 -9.00 26.27 0.62
C GLU A 170 -10.22 25.50 1.13
N CYS A 171 -10.54 24.36 0.51
CA CYS A 171 -11.60 23.47 0.96
C CYS A 171 -11.35 22.94 2.37
N SER A 172 -10.10 22.60 2.72
CA SER A 172 -9.71 22.21 4.08
C SER A 172 -10.03 23.29 5.10
N ARG A 173 -9.75 24.57 4.81
CA ARG A 173 -10.11 25.68 5.70
C ARG A 173 -11.61 25.79 5.91
N ARG A 174 -12.41 25.56 4.86
CA ARG A 174 -13.88 25.53 4.97
C ARG A 174 -14.37 24.34 5.79
N LEU A 175 -13.80 23.16 5.58
CA LEU A 175 -14.08 21.96 6.39
C LEU A 175 -13.80 22.18 7.88
N GLN A 176 -12.70 22.87 8.20
CA GLN A 176 -12.33 23.23 9.57
C GLN A 176 -13.30 24.22 10.22
N SER A 177 -13.99 25.04 9.43
CA SER A 177 -14.96 26.02 9.93
C SER A 177 -16.31 25.40 10.33
N LEU A 178 -16.57 24.16 9.92
CA LEU A 178 -17.79 23.45 10.30
C LEU A 178 -17.78 23.04 11.77
N SER A 179 -18.96 22.72 12.31
CA SER A 179 -19.10 22.07 13.61
C SER A 179 -18.63 20.61 13.58
N SER A 180 -18.41 20.03 14.76
CA SER A 180 -18.10 18.61 14.93
C SER A 180 -19.16 17.71 14.28
N GLU A 181 -20.45 18.03 14.50
CA GLU A 181 -21.57 17.23 13.99
C GLU A 181 -21.67 17.31 12.46
N GLU A 182 -21.42 18.47 11.86
CA GLU A 182 -21.40 18.61 10.40
C GLU A 182 -20.25 17.80 9.78
N ARG A 183 -19.05 17.83 10.37
CA ARG A 183 -17.92 16.98 9.91
C ARG A 183 -18.23 15.50 10.06
N LYS A 184 -18.82 15.09 11.18
CA LYS A 184 -19.27 13.72 11.41
C LYS A 184 -20.27 13.29 10.33
N LYS A 185 -21.25 14.15 10.03
CA LYS A 185 -22.25 13.90 8.99
C LYS A 185 -21.61 13.65 7.63
N ILE A 186 -20.57 14.39 7.24
CA ILE A 186 -19.87 14.18 5.96
C ILE A 186 -19.31 12.74 5.87
N LEU A 187 -18.72 12.22 6.94
CA LEU A 187 -18.23 10.82 6.96
C LEU A 187 -19.37 9.82 6.83
N LEU A 188 -20.48 10.04 7.52
CA LEU A 188 -21.67 9.18 7.41
C LEU A 188 -22.28 9.24 5.99
N ASP A 189 -22.32 10.42 5.38
CA ASP A 189 -22.79 10.60 4.01
C ASP A 189 -21.88 9.87 3.01
N ILE A 190 -20.56 9.91 3.21
CA ILE A 190 -19.60 9.12 2.40
C ILE A 190 -19.86 7.62 2.55
N ALA A 191 -20.03 7.12 3.77
CA ALA A 191 -20.31 5.70 4.01
C ALA A 191 -21.60 5.25 3.31
N ASN A 192 -22.67 6.03 3.43
CA ASN A 192 -23.95 5.76 2.78
C ASN A 192 -23.85 5.86 1.25
N ALA A 193 -23.06 6.79 0.72
CA ALA A 193 -22.85 6.95 -0.71
C ALA A 193 -22.11 5.74 -1.31
N LEU A 194 -21.12 5.18 -0.59
CA LEU A 194 -20.42 3.96 -1.02
C LEU A 194 -21.38 2.77 -1.13
N GLU A 195 -22.20 2.53 -0.10
CA GLU A 195 -23.19 1.44 -0.10
C GLU A 195 -24.26 1.64 -1.19
N ALA A 196 -24.78 2.86 -1.36
CA ALA A 196 -25.75 3.17 -2.40
C ALA A 196 -25.21 2.94 -3.82
N ASN A 197 -23.90 3.09 -4.02
CA ASN A 197 -23.21 2.89 -5.29
C ASN A 197 -22.49 1.53 -5.38
N GLU A 198 -22.74 0.59 -4.47
CA GLU A 198 -22.02 -0.69 -4.36
C GLU A 198 -22.00 -1.45 -5.69
N LYS A 199 -23.13 -1.57 -6.38
CA LYS A 199 -23.21 -2.28 -7.68
C LYS A 199 -22.26 -1.70 -8.71
N LEU A 200 -22.13 -0.38 -8.74
CA LEU A 200 -21.32 0.34 -9.71
C LEU A 200 -19.84 0.26 -9.34
N ILE A 201 -19.51 0.31 -8.04
CA ILE A 201 -18.15 0.14 -7.53
C ILE A 201 -17.68 -1.31 -7.75
N ARG A 202 -18.51 -2.31 -7.45
CA ARG A 202 -18.20 -3.74 -7.58
C ARG A 202 -17.81 -4.17 -8.99
N ILE A 203 -18.31 -3.48 -10.02
CA ILE A 203 -17.94 -3.73 -11.42
C ILE A 203 -16.45 -3.44 -11.66
N GLU A 204 -15.88 -2.46 -10.96
CA GLU A 204 -14.50 -2.02 -11.14
C GLU A 204 -13.61 -2.35 -9.92
N ASN A 205 -14.17 -2.86 -8.82
CA ASN A 205 -13.48 -3.14 -7.57
C ASN A 205 -14.18 -4.25 -6.77
N GLU A 206 -13.57 -5.43 -6.63
CA GLU A 206 -14.13 -6.54 -5.84
C GLU A 206 -14.08 -6.32 -4.31
N ALA A 207 -13.65 -5.15 -3.84
CA ALA A 207 -13.57 -4.83 -2.42
C ALA A 207 -14.92 -4.95 -1.69
N ASP A 208 -14.83 -5.34 -0.42
CA ASP A 208 -15.97 -5.36 0.48
C ASP A 208 -16.36 -3.92 0.89
N ILE A 209 -17.33 -3.38 0.15
CA ILE A 209 -17.86 -2.03 0.38
C ILE A 209 -18.52 -1.90 1.76
N SER A 210 -19.11 -2.98 2.28
CA SER A 210 -19.75 -2.96 3.60
C SER A 210 -18.70 -2.79 4.70
N PHE A 211 -17.57 -3.51 4.59
CA PHE A 211 -16.44 -3.35 5.50
C PHE A 211 -15.86 -1.92 5.46
N LEU A 212 -15.68 -1.36 4.26
CA LEU A 212 -15.18 0.01 4.09
C LEU A 212 -16.15 1.03 4.71
N ALA A 213 -17.45 0.94 4.40
CA ALA A 213 -18.46 1.85 4.95
C ALA A 213 -18.52 1.76 6.49
N ASN A 214 -18.44 0.54 7.06
CA ASN A 214 -18.39 0.37 8.51
C ASN A 214 -17.14 1.02 9.13
N SER A 215 -15.98 0.89 8.49
CA SER A 215 -14.74 1.53 8.96
C SER A 215 -14.85 3.05 9.00
N ILE A 216 -15.57 3.66 8.05
CA ILE A 216 -15.85 5.10 8.05
C ILE A 216 -16.78 5.49 9.19
N ARG A 217 -17.80 4.68 9.49
CA ARG A 217 -18.72 4.94 10.60
C ARG A 217 -17.99 4.89 11.96
N VAL A 218 -17.10 3.93 12.14
CA VAL A 218 -16.22 3.86 13.32
C VAL A 218 -15.41 5.16 13.47
N LEU A 219 -14.79 5.67 12.39
CA LEU A 219 -14.07 6.95 12.43
C LEU A 219 -14.99 8.15 12.73
N ALA A 220 -16.21 8.13 12.21
CA ALA A 220 -17.20 9.19 12.43
C ALA A 220 -17.66 9.27 13.90
N ASP A 221 -17.70 8.14 14.59
CA ASP A 221 -18.11 8.04 16.00
C ASP A 221 -16.99 8.32 17.01
N MET A 222 -15.74 8.41 16.57
CA MET A 222 -14.61 8.82 17.42
C MET A 222 -14.73 10.26 17.92
N GLU A 223 -14.01 10.61 18.99
CA GLU A 223 -13.94 11.99 19.51
C GLU A 223 -13.41 12.95 18.44
N ASP A 224 -14.00 14.15 18.34
CA ASP A 224 -13.58 15.16 17.39
C ASP A 224 -12.20 15.73 17.70
N PRO A 225 -11.19 15.45 16.86
CA PRO A 225 -9.81 15.66 17.22
C PRO A 225 -9.33 17.06 16.84
N ILE A 226 -10.14 17.85 16.12
CA ILE A 226 -9.85 19.22 15.71
C ILE A 226 -10.17 20.18 16.86
N CYS A 227 -9.29 21.16 17.10
CA CYS A 227 -9.45 22.19 18.12
C CYS A 227 -9.57 21.65 19.55
N ARG A 228 -9.00 20.48 19.85
CA ARG A 228 -8.89 19.95 21.22
C ARG A 228 -7.85 20.76 21.98
N VAL A 229 -8.23 21.31 23.14
CA VAL A 229 -7.30 22.02 24.02
C VAL A 229 -6.43 21.00 24.76
N LEU A 230 -5.13 21.03 24.50
CA LEU A 230 -4.13 20.11 25.07
C LEU A 230 -3.43 20.72 26.28
N LYS A 231 -3.28 22.05 26.30
CA LYS A 231 -2.69 22.80 27.41
C LYS A 231 -3.39 24.15 27.53
N ARG A 232 -3.62 24.60 28.77
CA ARG A 232 -4.22 25.90 29.06
C ARG A 232 -3.48 26.55 30.23
N THR A 233 -2.97 27.75 30.01
CA THR A 233 -2.15 28.47 30.98
C THR A 233 -2.56 29.94 30.97
N GLU A 234 -2.84 30.49 32.14
CA GLU A 234 -2.86 31.94 32.32
C GLU A 234 -1.42 32.42 32.45
N LEU A 235 -0.94 33.18 31.46
CA LEU A 235 0.41 33.72 31.48
C LEU A 235 0.52 34.88 32.46
N ALA A 236 -0.47 35.76 32.47
CA ALA A 236 -0.62 36.94 33.33
C ALA A 236 -2.11 37.24 33.51
N ASP A 237 -2.46 38.25 34.32
CA ASP A 237 -3.87 38.62 34.55
C ASP A 237 -4.63 38.84 33.23
N GLY A 238 -5.69 38.03 33.03
CA GLY A 238 -6.52 38.04 31.82
C GLY A 238 -5.80 37.65 30.51
N LEU A 239 -4.56 37.13 30.57
CA LEU A 239 -3.77 36.72 29.40
C LEU A 239 -3.70 35.20 29.31
N ILE A 240 -4.59 34.61 28.50
CA ILE A 240 -4.80 33.15 28.45
C ILE A 240 -4.15 32.56 27.21
N LEU A 241 -3.23 31.61 27.42
CA LEU A 241 -2.57 30.84 26.38
C LEU A 241 -3.12 29.41 26.32
N GLU A 242 -3.55 28.99 25.13
CA GLU A 242 -4.07 27.65 24.84
C GLU A 242 -3.23 26.97 23.76
N LYS A 243 -2.80 25.73 23.99
CA LYS A 243 -2.26 24.84 22.95
C LYS A 243 -3.39 23.98 22.44
N THR A 244 -3.72 24.07 21.14
CA THR A 244 -4.83 23.33 20.53
C THR A 244 -4.34 22.44 19.40
N SER A 245 -4.96 21.27 19.20
CA SER A 245 -4.77 20.48 17.98
C SER A 245 -5.35 21.20 16.75
N CYS A 246 -4.69 21.04 15.61
CA CYS A 246 -5.16 21.55 14.33
C CYS A 246 -4.70 20.63 13.19
N PRO A 247 -5.37 20.65 12.02
CA PRO A 247 -4.94 19.86 10.87
C PRO A 247 -3.55 20.30 10.38
N LEU A 248 -2.84 19.39 9.69
CA LEU A 248 -1.58 19.72 9.04
C LEU A 248 -1.77 20.73 7.91
N GLY A 249 -2.81 20.53 7.08
CA GLY A 249 -3.12 21.36 5.93
C GLY A 249 -3.50 20.52 4.73
N VAL A 250 -2.55 20.25 3.82
CA VAL A 250 -2.73 19.44 2.61
C VAL A 250 -1.80 18.23 2.63
N LEU A 251 -2.39 17.06 2.42
CA LEU A 251 -1.69 15.79 2.33
C LEU A 251 -1.55 15.38 0.86
N LEU A 252 -0.38 14.87 0.47
CA LEU A 252 -0.18 14.16 -0.79
C LEU A 252 0.08 12.69 -0.52
N ILE A 253 -0.81 11.82 -0.98
CA ILE A 253 -0.72 10.39 -0.70
C ILE A 253 -0.58 9.63 -2.00
N VAL A 254 0.57 8.96 -2.14
CA VAL A 254 0.97 8.22 -3.33
C VAL A 254 0.93 6.74 -2.99
N PHE A 255 0.09 5.96 -3.66
CA PHE A 255 -0.12 4.56 -3.31
C PHE A 255 -0.22 3.64 -4.53
N GLU A 256 0.20 2.38 -4.37
CA GLU A 256 0.17 1.33 -5.41
C GLU A 256 -1.03 0.39 -5.19
N SER A 257 -1.60 -0.17 -6.28
CA SER A 257 -2.51 -1.34 -6.38
C SER A 257 -3.52 -1.62 -5.24
N ARG A 258 -4.00 -0.61 -4.50
CA ARG A 258 -4.91 -0.76 -3.34
C ARG A 258 -6.03 0.28 -3.37
N PRO A 259 -7.13 0.02 -4.10
CA PRO A 259 -8.25 0.98 -4.20
C PRO A 259 -9.02 1.13 -2.89
N ASP A 260 -8.99 0.12 -2.02
CA ASP A 260 -9.49 0.15 -0.64
C ASP A 260 -8.79 1.22 0.21
N ALA A 261 -7.47 1.39 0.02
CA ALA A 261 -6.70 2.41 0.72
C ALA A 261 -7.22 3.83 0.43
N LEU A 262 -7.67 4.11 -0.80
CA LEU A 262 -8.22 5.42 -1.18
C LEU A 262 -9.35 5.85 -0.23
N VAL A 263 -10.27 4.92 0.07
CA VAL A 263 -11.44 5.18 0.91
C VAL A 263 -11.02 5.50 2.35
N GLN A 264 -10.11 4.70 2.90
CA GLN A 264 -9.57 4.90 4.25
C GLN A 264 -8.85 6.24 4.36
N ILE A 265 -7.96 6.53 3.40
CA ILE A 265 -7.17 7.76 3.34
C ILE A 265 -8.08 9.00 3.24
N ALA A 266 -9.08 8.97 2.35
CA ALA A 266 -10.03 10.04 2.19
C ALA A 266 -10.81 10.32 3.49
N SER A 267 -11.24 9.26 4.16
CA SER A 267 -12.00 9.35 5.41
C SER A 267 -11.14 9.91 6.55
N LEU A 268 -9.87 9.48 6.64
CA LEU A 268 -8.90 10.04 7.59
C LEU A 268 -8.63 11.52 7.33
N ALA A 269 -8.47 11.94 6.07
CA ALA A 269 -8.27 13.35 5.71
C ALA A 269 -9.47 14.22 6.09
N VAL A 270 -10.70 13.77 5.79
CA VAL A 270 -11.93 14.47 6.21
C VAL A 270 -12.03 14.54 7.73
N ARG A 271 -11.79 13.43 8.43
CA ARG A 271 -11.87 13.35 9.90
C ARG A 271 -10.87 14.29 10.58
N SER A 272 -9.67 14.37 10.04
CA SER A 272 -8.58 15.22 10.52
C SER A 272 -8.62 16.64 9.97
N GLY A 273 -9.59 17.00 9.12
CA GLY A 273 -9.76 18.36 8.59
C GLY A 273 -8.74 18.77 7.52
N ASN A 274 -8.05 17.82 6.92
CA ASN A 274 -7.02 18.06 5.92
C ASN A 274 -7.58 18.06 4.49
N GLY A 275 -6.95 18.84 3.62
CA GLY A 275 -7.10 18.72 2.17
C GLY A 275 -6.25 17.56 1.68
N LEU A 276 -6.64 16.94 0.57
CA LEU A 276 -6.02 15.70 0.12
C LEU A 276 -5.78 15.68 -1.38
N LEU A 277 -4.57 15.30 -1.77
CA LEU A 277 -4.21 14.90 -3.12
C LEU A 277 -3.88 13.41 -3.12
N LEU A 278 -4.52 12.67 -4.01
CA LEU A 278 -4.36 11.23 -4.16
C LEU A 278 -3.70 10.91 -5.48
N LYS A 279 -2.67 10.06 -5.43
CA LYS A 279 -2.10 9.45 -6.62
C LYS A 279 -2.04 7.94 -6.46
N GLY A 280 -3.05 7.26 -6.98
CA GLY A 280 -3.06 5.81 -7.08
C GLY A 280 -2.24 5.29 -8.25
N GLY A 281 -1.89 4.01 -8.23
CA GLY A 281 -1.23 3.35 -9.35
C GLY A 281 -2.13 3.21 -10.59
N LYS A 282 -1.51 2.95 -11.74
CA LYS A 282 -2.17 3.00 -13.05
C LYS A 282 -3.14 1.84 -13.25
N GLU A 283 -2.82 0.70 -12.65
CA GLU A 283 -3.60 -0.52 -12.63
C GLU A 283 -4.95 -0.36 -11.94
N ALA A 284 -5.04 0.47 -10.90
CA ALA A 284 -6.28 0.76 -10.17
C ALA A 284 -6.99 2.06 -10.63
N MET A 285 -6.63 2.61 -11.80
CA MET A 285 -7.11 3.94 -12.23
C MET A 285 -8.64 4.06 -12.29
N ARG A 286 -9.35 3.05 -12.80
CA ARG A 286 -10.82 3.08 -12.92
C ARG A 286 -11.50 2.96 -11.57
N SER A 287 -11.03 2.03 -10.74
CA SER A 287 -11.49 1.84 -9.36
C SER A 287 -11.30 3.13 -8.54
N ASN A 288 -10.12 3.76 -8.66
CA ASN A 288 -9.82 5.01 -7.99
C ASN A 288 -10.70 6.16 -8.49
N ALA A 289 -10.90 6.27 -9.80
CA ALA A 289 -11.75 7.29 -10.39
C ALA A 289 -13.20 7.20 -9.90
N ILE A 290 -13.75 5.99 -9.80
CA ILE A 290 -15.13 5.84 -9.38
C ILE A 290 -15.31 6.07 -7.88
N LEU A 291 -14.41 5.53 -7.06
CA LEU A 291 -14.42 5.78 -5.62
C LEU A 291 -14.25 7.26 -5.31
N HIS A 292 -13.30 7.93 -5.99
CA HIS A 292 -13.09 9.37 -5.88
C HIS A 292 -14.38 10.14 -6.17
N LYS A 293 -15.06 9.86 -7.29
CA LYS A 293 -16.33 10.54 -7.62
C LYS A 293 -17.42 10.31 -6.57
N VAL A 294 -17.59 9.08 -6.10
CA VAL A 294 -18.61 8.76 -5.09
C VAL A 294 -18.32 9.51 -3.79
N ILE A 295 -17.06 9.52 -3.35
CA ILE A 295 -16.64 10.22 -2.13
C ILE A 295 -16.79 11.73 -2.28
N THR A 296 -16.28 12.33 -3.36
CA THR A 296 -16.37 13.80 -3.54
C THR A 296 -17.79 14.27 -3.74
N GLY A 297 -18.66 13.46 -4.37
CA GLY A 297 -20.07 13.78 -4.51
C GLY A 297 -20.86 13.75 -3.19
N ALA A 298 -20.31 13.17 -2.13
CA ALA A 298 -20.86 13.23 -0.77
C ALA A 298 -20.36 14.45 0.02
N ILE A 299 -19.38 15.20 -0.49
CA ILE A 299 -18.86 16.41 0.16
C ILE A 299 -19.82 17.58 -0.14
N PRO A 300 -20.30 18.31 0.89
CA PRO A 300 -21.24 19.40 0.67
C PRO A 300 -20.59 20.60 -0.02
N ASP A 301 -21.38 21.35 -0.80
CA ASP A 301 -20.93 22.52 -1.57
C ASP A 301 -20.21 23.58 -0.72
N VAL A 302 -20.61 23.75 0.54
CA VAL A 302 -19.97 24.69 1.49
C VAL A 302 -18.49 24.37 1.71
N VAL A 303 -18.10 23.10 1.64
CA VAL A 303 -16.70 22.67 1.66
C VAL A 303 -16.14 22.69 0.24
N GLY A 304 -16.86 22.06 -0.69
CA GLY A 304 -16.52 21.94 -2.11
C GLY A 304 -15.82 20.63 -2.45
N GLU A 305 -16.20 20.05 -3.60
CA GLU A 305 -15.71 18.74 -4.09
C GLU A 305 -14.19 18.69 -4.28
N LYS A 306 -13.53 19.85 -4.43
CA LYS A 306 -12.08 19.97 -4.61
C LYS A 306 -11.27 19.75 -3.32
N LEU A 307 -11.91 19.42 -2.19
CA LEU A 307 -11.23 19.00 -0.97
C LEU A 307 -10.29 17.82 -1.24
N ILE A 308 -10.73 16.88 -2.10
CA ILE A 308 -9.99 15.69 -2.48
C ILE A 308 -9.71 15.74 -3.97
N GLY A 309 -8.45 15.89 -4.35
CA GLY A 309 -8.00 15.86 -5.74
C GLY A 309 -7.43 14.50 -6.12
N LEU A 310 -7.83 13.94 -7.27
CA LEU A 310 -7.24 12.72 -7.84
C LEU A 310 -6.27 13.07 -8.98
N VAL A 311 -4.99 12.81 -8.75
CA VAL A 311 -3.91 12.99 -9.73
C VAL A 311 -3.90 11.77 -10.65
N THR A 312 -4.07 11.99 -11.96
CA THR A 312 -4.22 10.89 -12.92
C THR A 312 -2.95 10.59 -13.71
N SER A 313 -2.07 11.59 -13.90
CA SER A 313 -0.78 11.43 -14.56
C SER A 313 0.35 11.13 -13.58
N ARG A 314 1.31 10.28 -13.98
CA ARG A 314 2.55 10.06 -13.22
C ARG A 314 3.50 11.25 -13.36
N ASP A 315 3.42 11.97 -14.47
CA ASP A 315 4.34 13.06 -14.82
C ASP A 315 4.11 14.29 -13.94
N GLU A 316 2.99 14.37 -13.24
CA GLU A 316 2.67 15.44 -12.29
C GLU A 316 3.31 15.23 -10.90
N ILE A 317 3.75 14.01 -10.55
CA ILE A 317 4.33 13.71 -9.23
C ILE A 317 5.57 14.57 -8.95
N PRO A 318 6.57 14.67 -9.85
CA PRO A 318 7.75 15.49 -9.60
C PRO A 318 7.43 16.98 -9.38
N ASP A 319 6.37 17.49 -9.99
CA ASP A 319 5.96 18.88 -9.80
C ASP A 319 5.22 19.08 -8.48
N LEU A 320 4.36 18.13 -8.09
CA LEU A 320 3.73 18.12 -6.76
C LEU A 320 4.77 18.05 -5.64
N LEU A 321 5.82 17.24 -5.80
CA LEU A 321 6.89 17.10 -4.81
C LEU A 321 7.75 18.36 -4.62
N LYS A 322 7.61 19.38 -5.48
CA LYS A 322 8.25 20.70 -5.34
C LYS A 322 7.36 21.74 -4.64
N LEU A 323 6.13 21.39 -4.28
CA LEU A 323 5.16 22.33 -3.70
C LEU A 323 5.23 22.35 -2.16
N ASP A 324 6.43 22.51 -1.58
CA ASP A 324 6.61 22.63 -0.12
C ASP A 324 6.00 23.91 0.48
N ASP A 325 5.50 24.82 -0.37
CA ASP A 325 4.72 25.98 0.03
C ASP A 325 3.21 25.70 0.20
N VAL A 326 2.70 24.59 -0.35
CA VAL A 326 1.27 24.25 -0.36
C VAL A 326 0.96 22.87 0.21
N ILE A 327 1.85 21.89 0.05
CA ILE A 327 1.68 20.53 0.54
C ILE A 327 2.50 20.37 1.82
N ASP A 328 1.85 19.92 2.90
CA ASP A 328 2.43 19.90 4.24
C ASP A 328 3.00 18.51 4.62
N LEU A 329 2.51 17.44 3.98
CA LEU A 329 2.97 16.08 4.23
C LEU A 329 2.80 15.19 3.00
N VAL A 330 3.82 14.37 2.69
CA VAL A 330 3.73 13.30 1.69
C VAL A 330 3.72 11.94 2.38
N ILE A 331 2.83 11.05 1.96
CA ILE A 331 2.74 9.67 2.49
C ILE A 331 2.80 8.69 1.32
N PRO A 332 3.97 8.05 1.08
CA PRO A 332 4.08 6.95 0.13
C PRO A 332 3.59 5.63 0.75
N ARG A 333 2.74 4.90 0.04
CA ARG A 333 2.22 3.57 0.41
C ARG A 333 2.48 2.59 -0.74
N GLY A 334 3.58 1.87 -0.68
CA GLY A 334 3.98 0.92 -1.71
C GLY A 334 5.37 0.36 -1.43
N SER A 335 6.06 -0.07 -2.47
CA SER A 335 7.40 -0.64 -2.35
C SER A 335 8.43 0.29 -1.68
N ASN A 336 9.44 -0.29 -1.01
CA ASN A 336 10.58 0.41 -0.41
C ASN A 336 11.23 1.38 -1.41
N LYS A 337 11.34 0.96 -2.67
CA LYS A 337 11.87 1.78 -3.77
C LYS A 337 11.05 3.06 -4.02
N LEU A 338 9.73 2.98 -3.99
CA LEU A 338 8.86 4.15 -4.14
C LEU A 338 9.05 5.13 -2.97
N VAL A 339 9.10 4.61 -1.75
CA VAL A 339 9.30 5.41 -0.53
C VAL A 339 10.64 6.15 -0.59
N THR A 340 11.73 5.43 -0.87
CA THR A 340 13.08 6.01 -0.96
C THR A 340 13.17 7.05 -2.06
N GLN A 341 12.63 6.76 -3.25
CA GLN A 341 12.60 7.72 -4.35
C GLN A 341 11.88 9.02 -3.96
N ILE A 342 10.73 8.93 -3.29
CA ILE A 342 9.97 10.11 -2.85
C ILE A 342 10.77 10.89 -1.79
N LYS A 343 11.33 10.21 -0.79
CA LYS A 343 12.16 10.83 0.26
C LYS A 343 13.34 11.63 -0.32
N GLU A 344 13.99 11.12 -1.35
CA GLU A 344 15.12 11.79 -2.01
C GLU A 344 14.71 12.95 -2.92
N SER A 345 13.44 12.99 -3.36
CA SER A 345 12.96 13.91 -4.41
C SER A 345 12.23 15.15 -3.89
N THR A 346 12.02 15.30 -2.58
CA THR A 346 11.19 16.38 -2.02
C THR A 346 11.78 17.01 -0.76
N LYS A 347 11.42 18.28 -0.52
CA LYS A 347 11.63 18.96 0.77
C LYS A 347 10.42 18.88 1.70
N ILE A 348 9.28 18.43 1.18
CA ILE A 348 8.06 18.23 1.97
C ILE A 348 8.35 17.09 2.96
N PRO A 349 7.94 17.21 4.24
CA PRO A 349 8.04 16.10 5.18
C PRO A 349 7.41 14.82 4.61
N VAL A 350 8.11 13.69 4.75
CA VAL A 350 7.64 12.38 4.27
C VAL A 350 7.39 11.47 5.47
N LEU A 351 6.16 10.95 5.59
CA LEU A 351 5.80 9.98 6.63
C LEU A 351 5.65 8.60 6.01
N GLY A 352 6.39 7.63 6.55
CA GLY A 352 6.38 6.24 6.12
C GLY A 352 7.68 5.53 6.47
N HIS A 353 7.68 4.20 6.40
CA HIS A 353 8.87 3.38 6.58
C HIS A 353 9.46 3.00 5.22
N ALA A 354 10.78 2.92 5.14
CA ALA A 354 11.46 2.43 3.94
C ALA A 354 11.65 0.91 4.00
N ASP A 355 11.84 0.31 5.17
CA ASP A 355 12.13 -1.12 5.35
C ASP A 355 11.36 -1.70 6.55
N GLY A 356 11.12 -3.00 6.52
CA GLY A 356 10.32 -3.78 7.49
C GLY A 356 11.08 -4.93 8.17
N ILE A 357 12.32 -4.70 8.61
CA ILE A 357 13.15 -5.74 9.24
C ILE A 357 12.81 -5.84 10.72
N CYS A 358 11.91 -6.78 11.03
CA CYS A 358 11.36 -7.02 12.36
C CYS A 358 12.00 -8.26 13.00
N HIS A 359 12.24 -8.20 14.32
CA HIS A 359 12.83 -9.28 15.09
C HIS A 359 11.83 -9.90 16.07
N VAL A 360 11.97 -11.21 16.28
CA VAL A 360 11.45 -11.90 17.46
C VAL A 360 12.64 -12.48 18.22
N TYR A 361 12.80 -12.12 19.49
CA TYR A 361 13.82 -12.63 20.38
C TYR A 361 13.22 -13.65 21.35
N ILE A 362 13.71 -14.89 21.30
CA ILE A 362 13.36 -15.95 22.26
C ILE A 362 14.40 -15.95 23.37
N ASP A 363 13.97 -15.50 24.56
CA ASP A 363 14.78 -15.50 25.76
C ASP A 363 14.91 -16.91 26.37
N LYS A 364 15.98 -17.16 27.14
CA LYS A 364 16.22 -18.46 27.81
C LYS A 364 15.06 -18.94 28.70
N SER A 365 14.22 -18.04 29.19
CA SER A 365 13.07 -18.36 30.04
C SER A 365 11.73 -18.45 29.29
N ALA A 366 11.74 -18.41 27.96
CA ALA A 366 10.54 -18.50 27.15
C ALA A 366 9.79 -19.82 27.33
N ASP A 367 8.45 -19.76 27.42
CA ASP A 367 7.61 -20.91 27.09
C ASP A 367 7.71 -21.19 25.59
N MET A 368 8.31 -22.34 25.25
CA MET A 368 8.56 -22.72 23.87
C MET A 368 7.29 -22.99 23.06
N GLN A 369 6.17 -23.37 23.69
CA GLN A 369 4.90 -23.52 22.98
C GLN A 369 4.32 -22.15 22.59
N MET A 370 4.42 -21.17 23.49
CA MET A 370 4.04 -19.79 23.18
C MET A 370 4.98 -19.20 22.10
N ALA A 371 6.29 -19.40 22.23
CA ALA A 371 7.27 -18.94 21.25
C ALA A 371 6.96 -19.48 19.85
N LYS A 372 6.64 -20.77 19.76
CA LYS A 372 6.22 -21.43 18.53
C LYS A 372 5.01 -20.77 17.88
N CYS A 373 3.92 -20.57 18.63
CA CYS A 373 2.72 -19.88 18.12
C CYS A 373 3.03 -18.46 17.62
N ILE A 374 3.81 -17.69 18.40
CA ILE A 374 4.15 -16.30 18.06
C ILE A 374 5.01 -16.23 16.81
N VAL A 375 6.06 -17.05 16.73
CA VAL A 375 7.03 -17.02 15.61
C VAL A 375 6.38 -17.48 14.30
N LEU A 376 5.53 -18.50 14.35
CA LEU A 376 4.77 -18.95 13.19
C LEU A 376 3.86 -17.84 12.68
N ASP A 377 3.00 -17.30 13.55
CA ASP A 377 2.10 -16.19 13.17
C ASP A 377 2.88 -14.99 12.62
N ALA A 378 3.97 -14.62 13.28
CA ALA A 378 4.81 -13.49 12.89
C ALA A 378 5.42 -13.65 11.49
N LYS A 379 5.68 -14.87 11.02
CA LYS A 379 6.25 -15.12 9.69
C LYS A 379 5.23 -15.54 8.63
N THR A 380 4.28 -16.40 8.96
CA THR A 380 3.47 -17.14 7.97
C THR A 380 2.09 -16.54 7.71
N ASP A 381 1.54 -15.71 8.61
CA ASP A 381 0.22 -15.07 8.42
C ASP A 381 0.17 -14.23 7.13
N TYR A 382 1.13 -13.31 6.99
CA TYR A 382 1.29 -12.51 5.78
C TYR A 382 2.76 -12.15 5.54
N PRO A 383 3.54 -13.02 4.88
CA PRO A 383 5.00 -12.89 4.78
C PRO A 383 5.50 -11.66 4.01
N ALA A 384 4.63 -11.02 3.22
CA ALA A 384 4.94 -9.79 2.49
C ALA A 384 4.50 -8.51 3.24
N ALA A 385 4.08 -8.64 4.50
CA ALA A 385 3.78 -7.50 5.36
C ALA A 385 5.08 -6.92 5.93
N CYS A 386 5.17 -5.60 6.00
CA CYS A 386 6.30 -4.86 6.58
C CYS A 386 6.56 -5.11 8.07
N ASN A 387 5.63 -5.77 8.77
CA ASN A 387 5.75 -6.14 10.17
C ASN A 387 5.88 -7.67 10.36
N ALA A 388 6.08 -8.43 9.27
CA ALA A 388 6.41 -9.85 9.37
C ALA A 388 7.81 -10.00 9.99
N MET A 389 8.02 -11.05 10.78
CA MET A 389 9.34 -11.33 11.34
C MET A 389 10.31 -11.66 10.20
N GLU A 390 11.45 -10.97 10.15
CA GLU A 390 12.52 -11.23 9.18
C GLU A 390 13.72 -11.94 9.83
N THR A 391 13.93 -11.70 11.14
CA THR A 391 15.01 -12.32 11.92
C THR A 391 14.49 -12.90 13.23
N LEU A 392 14.81 -14.16 13.49
CA LEU A 392 14.59 -14.85 14.76
C LEU A 392 15.89 -14.83 15.56
N LEU A 393 15.91 -14.09 16.67
CA LEU A 393 17.01 -14.08 17.62
C LEU A 393 16.76 -15.13 18.71
N VAL A 394 17.76 -15.93 19.03
CA VAL A 394 17.62 -17.03 20.00
C VAL A 394 18.73 -16.94 21.04
N HIS A 395 18.37 -16.95 22.32
CA HIS A 395 19.34 -16.99 23.40
C HIS A 395 20.17 -18.28 23.32
N LYS A 396 21.50 -18.18 23.50
CA LYS A 396 22.44 -19.32 23.38
C LYS A 396 22.06 -20.55 24.21
N ASP A 397 21.50 -20.37 25.40
CA ASP A 397 21.10 -21.47 26.29
C ASP A 397 19.98 -22.35 25.70
N LEU A 398 19.25 -21.85 24.70
CA LEU A 398 18.23 -22.60 23.98
C LEU A 398 18.81 -23.42 22.82
N LEU A 399 20.09 -23.24 22.49
CA LEU A 399 20.77 -24.07 21.50
C LEU A 399 20.63 -25.53 21.89
N LYS A 400 20.23 -26.37 20.93
CA LYS A 400 20.08 -27.83 21.08
C LYS A 400 18.95 -28.28 22.01
N THR A 401 18.07 -27.37 22.46
CA THR A 401 16.84 -27.77 23.14
C THR A 401 15.85 -28.41 22.16
N GLU A 402 15.07 -29.39 22.62
CA GLU A 402 14.03 -30.03 21.80
C GLU A 402 13.00 -28.98 21.32
N GLY A 403 12.61 -28.03 22.18
CA GLY A 403 11.66 -26.99 21.82
C GLY A 403 12.11 -26.11 20.66
N LEU A 404 13.39 -25.74 20.59
CA LEU A 404 13.93 -24.96 19.46
C LEU A 404 13.97 -25.82 18.19
N ASN A 405 14.41 -27.07 18.29
CA ASN A 405 14.46 -27.98 17.13
C ASN A 405 13.07 -28.21 16.53
N ASP A 406 12.05 -28.35 17.38
CA ASP A 406 10.66 -28.50 16.97
C ASP A 406 10.14 -27.25 16.24
N LEU A 407 10.41 -26.05 16.79
CA LEU A 407 10.05 -24.77 16.16
C LEU A 407 10.69 -24.63 14.77
N LEU A 408 11.99 -24.92 14.63
CA LEU A 408 12.69 -24.84 13.35
C LEU A 408 12.17 -25.87 12.34
N THR A 409 11.82 -27.08 12.80
CA THR A 409 11.24 -28.12 11.96
C THR A 409 9.88 -27.70 11.43
N GLU A 410 9.06 -27.07 12.28
CA GLU A 410 7.74 -26.61 11.88
C GLU A 410 7.79 -25.44 10.91
N LEU A 411 8.68 -24.46 11.13
CA LEU A 411 8.92 -23.40 10.15
C LEU A 411 9.28 -23.97 8.77
N LYS A 412 10.16 -24.97 8.73
CA LYS A 412 10.48 -25.67 7.46
C LYS A 412 9.26 -26.40 6.89
N SER A 413 8.42 -27.01 7.72
CA SER A 413 7.21 -27.72 7.29
C SER A 413 6.15 -26.78 6.68
N GLU A 414 6.07 -25.55 7.17
CA GLU A 414 5.26 -24.46 6.60
C GLU A 414 5.88 -23.87 5.33
N GLY A 415 7.07 -24.33 4.93
CA GLY A 415 7.77 -23.89 3.71
C GLY A 415 8.64 -22.65 3.90
N VAL A 416 8.99 -22.29 5.13
CA VAL A 416 9.90 -21.17 5.42
C VAL A 416 11.35 -21.58 5.14
N ALA A 417 12.02 -20.85 4.25
CA ALA A 417 13.45 -20.98 4.00
C ALA A 417 14.26 -20.33 5.12
N LEU A 418 15.05 -21.12 5.83
CA LEU A 418 15.84 -20.64 6.96
C LEU A 418 17.28 -20.34 6.52
N TYR A 419 17.77 -19.17 6.93
CA TYR A 419 19.16 -18.76 6.81
C TYR A 419 19.74 -18.55 8.21
N GLY A 420 21.01 -18.89 8.43
CA GLY A 420 21.64 -18.75 9.73
C GLY A 420 22.74 -17.71 9.74
N GLY A 421 22.95 -17.02 10.86
CA GLY A 421 24.30 -16.50 11.14
C GLY A 421 25.28 -17.64 11.43
N SER A 422 26.55 -17.33 11.65
CA SER A 422 27.62 -18.34 11.62
C SER A 422 27.40 -19.53 12.58
N ILE A 423 26.88 -19.28 13.78
CA ILE A 423 26.60 -20.33 14.77
C ILE A 423 25.39 -21.18 14.33
N ALA A 424 24.28 -20.53 13.98
CA ALA A 424 23.06 -21.22 13.56
C ALA A 424 23.25 -22.02 12.26
N SER A 425 24.01 -21.48 11.31
CA SER A 425 24.35 -22.15 10.05
C SER A 425 25.12 -23.44 10.29
N LEU A 426 26.14 -23.41 11.16
CA LEU A 426 26.94 -24.58 11.50
C LEU A 426 26.13 -25.64 12.24
N GLU A 427 25.37 -25.25 13.27
CA GLU A 427 24.66 -26.18 14.14
C GLU A 427 23.45 -26.85 13.46
N TYR A 428 22.75 -26.13 12.58
CA TYR A 428 21.53 -26.61 11.93
C TYR A 428 21.70 -27.00 10.45
N GLY A 429 22.90 -26.85 9.91
CA GLY A 429 23.20 -27.16 8.50
C GLY A 429 22.36 -26.33 7.51
N ILE A 430 22.04 -25.09 7.87
CA ILE A 430 21.28 -24.15 7.03
C ILE A 430 22.22 -23.15 6.34
N PRO A 431 21.89 -22.61 5.14
CA PRO A 431 22.73 -21.64 4.45
C PRO A 431 22.99 -20.39 5.30
N GLU A 432 24.16 -19.77 5.12
CA GLU A 432 24.43 -18.48 5.77
C GLU A 432 23.50 -17.37 5.25
N ALA A 433 23.10 -16.48 6.16
CA ALA A 433 22.33 -15.29 5.82
C ALA A 433 23.18 -14.33 4.96
N PRO A 434 22.61 -13.75 3.89
CA PRO A 434 23.34 -12.81 3.03
C PRO A 434 23.70 -11.50 3.73
N SER A 435 22.88 -11.09 4.70
CA SER A 435 23.03 -9.90 5.53
C SER A 435 22.06 -10.03 6.71
N PHE A 436 22.45 -9.54 7.90
CA PHE A 436 21.52 -9.40 9.03
C PHE A 436 20.52 -8.25 8.84
N HIS A 437 20.85 -7.29 7.96
CA HIS A 437 19.93 -6.25 7.50
C HIS A 437 19.33 -6.68 6.15
N HIS A 438 18.36 -7.60 6.19
CA HIS A 438 17.71 -8.13 4.99
C HIS A 438 16.22 -8.37 5.21
N GLU A 439 15.38 -7.78 4.34
CA GLU A 439 13.94 -7.96 4.34
C GLU A 439 13.57 -8.94 3.20
N TYR A 440 13.16 -10.16 3.55
CA TYR A 440 12.86 -11.21 2.58
C TYR A 440 11.51 -11.04 1.90
N ASN A 441 10.53 -10.42 2.58
CA ASN A 441 9.16 -10.21 2.07
C ASN A 441 8.51 -11.49 1.49
N SER A 442 8.88 -12.64 2.06
CA SER A 442 8.52 -13.97 1.58
C SER A 442 8.60 -15.00 2.72
N MET A 443 8.31 -16.26 2.40
CA MET A 443 8.47 -17.40 3.33
C MET A 443 9.95 -17.71 3.55
N ALA A 444 10.68 -16.76 4.14
CA ALA A 444 12.08 -16.88 4.51
C ALA A 444 12.39 -15.99 5.73
N CYS A 445 13.36 -16.40 6.53
CA CYS A 445 13.87 -15.62 7.66
C CYS A 445 15.32 -15.99 8.00
N THR A 446 15.99 -15.08 8.72
CA THR A 446 17.29 -15.33 9.35
C THR A 446 17.11 -15.86 10.77
N ILE A 447 17.98 -16.75 11.21
CA ILE A 447 18.12 -17.22 12.58
C ILE A 447 19.50 -16.79 13.07
N GLU A 448 19.54 -16.05 14.17
CA GLU A 448 20.79 -15.67 14.80
C GLU A 448 20.80 -16.01 16.29
N VAL A 449 21.95 -16.45 16.77
CA VAL A 449 22.15 -16.82 18.17
C VAL A 449 22.81 -15.66 18.90
N VAL A 450 22.25 -15.28 20.05
CA VAL A 450 22.75 -14.17 20.88
C VAL A 450 23.09 -14.66 22.28
N ASP A 451 24.07 -14.02 22.91
CA ASP A 451 24.57 -14.42 24.22
C ASP A 451 23.60 -14.12 25.36
N ASP A 452 22.89 -13.00 25.26
CA ASP A 452 21.97 -12.49 26.27
C ASP A 452 21.02 -11.43 25.67
N ILE A 453 20.15 -10.89 26.52
CA ILE A 453 19.19 -9.83 26.17
C ILE A 453 19.86 -8.56 25.65
N HIS A 454 21.03 -8.17 26.18
CA HIS A 454 21.71 -6.96 25.74
C HIS A 454 22.26 -7.13 24.32
N SER A 455 22.81 -8.30 24.04
CA SER A 455 23.25 -8.69 22.69
C SER A 455 22.08 -8.72 21.71
N ALA A 456 20.88 -9.16 22.15
CA ALA A 456 19.67 -9.10 21.35
C ALA A 456 19.24 -7.66 21.03
N ILE A 457 19.26 -6.77 22.03
CA ILE A 457 18.94 -5.34 21.86
C ILE A 457 19.93 -4.67 20.91
N ASP A 458 21.23 -4.91 21.10
CA ASP A 458 22.29 -4.35 20.26
C ASP A 458 22.13 -4.83 18.80
N HIS A 459 21.80 -6.11 18.60
CA HIS A 459 21.51 -6.65 17.27
C HIS A 459 20.32 -5.95 16.62
N ILE A 460 19.21 -5.78 17.35
CA ILE A 460 18.01 -5.09 16.86
C ILE A 460 18.32 -3.64 16.48
N HIS A 461 19.07 -2.92 17.31
CA HIS A 461 19.46 -1.53 17.01
C HIS A 461 20.39 -1.43 15.82
N GLN A 462 21.29 -2.39 15.65
CA GLN A 462 22.26 -2.39 14.56
C GLN A 462 21.66 -2.81 13.21
N TYR A 463 20.76 -3.78 13.20
CA TYR A 463 20.29 -4.44 11.98
C TYR A 463 18.79 -4.30 11.71
N GLY A 464 17.98 -3.88 12.69
CA GLY A 464 16.55 -3.64 12.49
C GLY A 464 16.23 -2.36 11.74
N SER A 465 14.99 -2.26 11.28
CA SER A 465 14.46 -1.04 10.65
C SER A 465 13.72 -0.13 11.64
N ALA A 466 13.81 -0.42 12.94
CA ALA A 466 13.08 0.21 14.03
C ALA A 466 11.55 0.19 13.83
N HIS A 467 11.03 -0.88 13.21
CA HIS A 467 9.62 -1.07 12.91
C HIS A 467 8.88 -1.74 14.07
N THR A 468 8.93 -3.07 14.16
CA THR A 468 8.29 -3.85 15.22
C THR A 468 9.23 -4.93 15.70
N ASP A 469 9.46 -5.02 16.99
CA ASP A 469 10.29 -6.09 17.55
C ASP A 469 9.64 -6.67 18.81
N CYS A 470 9.82 -7.97 19.04
CA CYS A 470 9.15 -8.71 20.10
C CYS A 470 10.15 -9.53 20.93
N ILE A 471 9.94 -9.59 22.24
CA ILE A 471 10.55 -10.58 23.13
C ILE A 471 9.52 -11.64 23.54
N VAL A 472 9.95 -12.90 23.54
CA VAL A 472 9.21 -14.01 24.15
C VAL A 472 9.96 -14.46 25.40
N THR A 473 9.33 -14.31 26.57
CA THR A 473 9.93 -14.60 27.88
C THR A 473 8.87 -14.73 28.98
N GLU A 474 9.09 -15.59 29.96
CA GLU A 474 8.34 -15.61 31.23
C GLU A 474 9.01 -14.75 32.32
N ASP A 475 10.26 -14.32 32.11
CA ASP A 475 10.94 -13.40 33.02
C ASP A 475 10.47 -11.95 32.79
N LEU A 476 9.64 -11.46 33.72
CA LEU A 476 9.13 -10.10 33.69
C LEU A 476 10.24 -9.04 33.74
N ALA A 477 11.35 -9.29 34.42
CA ALA A 477 12.46 -8.34 34.46
C ALA A 477 13.14 -8.22 33.09
N ALA A 478 13.32 -9.34 32.40
CA ALA A 478 13.82 -9.36 31.03
C ALA A 478 12.85 -8.68 30.06
N ALA A 479 11.55 -8.94 30.18
CA ALA A 479 10.52 -8.27 29.38
C ALA A 479 10.58 -6.75 29.52
N GLU A 480 10.63 -6.23 30.76
CA GLU A 480 10.69 -4.79 31.02
C GLU A 480 11.98 -4.16 30.50
N ILE A 481 13.12 -4.85 30.62
CA ILE A 481 14.39 -4.39 30.03
C ILE A 481 14.25 -4.24 28.51
N PHE A 482 13.70 -5.24 27.83
CA PHE A 482 13.53 -5.22 26.38
C PHE A 482 12.57 -4.10 25.94
N LEU A 483 11.39 -4.01 26.57
CA LEU A 483 10.36 -3.01 26.26
C LEU A 483 10.88 -1.57 26.42
N HIS A 484 11.76 -1.32 27.38
CA HIS A 484 12.32 0.02 27.62
C HIS A 484 13.54 0.36 26.78
N GLN A 485 14.35 -0.63 26.38
CA GLN A 485 15.62 -0.40 25.69
C GLN A 485 15.55 -0.56 24.17
N VAL A 486 14.63 -1.38 23.66
CA VAL A 486 14.44 -1.49 22.21
C VAL A 486 13.76 -0.22 21.69
N ASP A 487 14.38 0.42 20.70
CA ASP A 487 13.95 1.72 20.19
C ASP A 487 13.31 1.58 18.81
N SER A 488 12.24 0.78 18.78
CA SER A 488 11.42 0.53 17.59
C SER A 488 10.09 1.27 17.69
N ALA A 489 9.37 1.37 16.57
CA ALA A 489 8.09 2.05 16.54
C ALA A 489 7.02 1.33 17.36
N ALA A 490 7.11 -0.01 17.44
CA ALA A 490 6.36 -0.85 18.35
C ALA A 490 7.28 -1.91 18.97
N VAL A 491 7.15 -2.14 20.28
CA VAL A 491 7.90 -3.17 21.00
C VAL A 491 6.91 -4.03 21.77
N PHE A 492 6.99 -5.35 21.58
CA PHE A 492 6.02 -6.29 22.13
C PHE A 492 6.66 -7.28 23.09
N HIS A 493 5.86 -7.76 24.05
CA HIS A 493 6.18 -8.88 24.93
C HIS A 493 5.12 -9.96 24.72
N ASN A 494 5.56 -11.17 24.41
CA ASN A 494 4.69 -12.35 24.23
C ASN A 494 3.53 -12.13 23.23
N ALA A 495 3.75 -11.35 22.17
CA ALA A 495 2.76 -11.09 21.13
C ALA A 495 3.41 -10.99 19.74
N SER A 496 2.72 -11.49 18.72
CA SER A 496 3.19 -11.45 17.33
C SER A 496 3.45 -10.03 16.83
N THR A 497 4.50 -9.84 16.03
CA THR A 497 4.80 -8.57 15.36
C THR A 497 3.68 -8.12 14.42
N ARG A 498 2.83 -9.06 13.96
CA ARG A 498 1.66 -8.82 13.11
C ARG A 498 0.58 -7.97 13.78
N PHE A 499 0.61 -7.84 15.11
CA PHE A 499 -0.28 -6.94 15.83
C PHE A 499 -0.01 -5.45 15.55
N CYS A 500 1.17 -5.09 15.03
CA CYS A 500 1.51 -3.71 14.67
C CYS A 500 0.73 -3.25 13.42
N ASP A 501 -0.52 -2.85 13.63
CA ASP A 501 -1.49 -2.47 12.61
C ASP A 501 -2.53 -1.53 13.24
N GLY A 502 -2.91 -0.47 12.53
CA GLY A 502 -3.80 0.56 13.08
C GLY A 502 -5.18 0.05 13.50
N ALA A 503 -5.75 -0.91 12.78
CA ALA A 503 -7.04 -1.49 13.17
C ALA A 503 -6.89 -2.36 14.42
N ARG A 504 -5.84 -3.18 14.51
CA ARG A 504 -5.54 -4.00 15.70
C ARG A 504 -5.21 -3.15 16.93
N PHE A 505 -4.63 -1.95 16.74
CA PHE A 505 -4.37 -0.98 17.81
C PHE A 505 -5.60 -0.16 18.22
N GLY A 506 -6.75 -0.36 17.57
CA GLY A 506 -7.98 0.38 17.87
C GLY A 506 -8.01 1.82 17.33
N LEU A 507 -7.15 2.15 16.36
CA LEU A 507 -7.12 3.46 15.70
C LEU A 507 -8.23 3.63 14.64
N GLY A 508 -9.01 2.57 14.38
CA GLY A 508 -10.10 2.52 13.41
C GLY A 508 -9.60 2.41 11.96
N ALA A 509 -8.70 3.30 11.54
CA ALA A 509 -8.00 3.24 10.27
C ALA A 509 -6.57 3.79 10.40
N GLU A 510 -5.71 3.39 9.48
CA GLU A 510 -4.35 3.92 9.36
C GLU A 510 -4.07 4.43 7.95
N VAL A 511 -3.23 5.46 7.86
CA VAL A 511 -2.70 5.95 6.59
C VAL A 511 -1.39 5.24 6.20
N GLY A 512 -0.72 4.66 7.18
CA GLY A 512 0.71 4.37 7.14
C GLY A 512 1.20 3.78 8.45
N ILE A 513 2.35 3.11 8.41
CA ILE A 513 3.19 2.90 9.59
C ILE A 513 4.41 3.81 9.42
N SER A 514 4.85 4.44 10.51
CA SER A 514 5.99 5.35 10.52
C SER A 514 7.07 4.85 11.46
N THR A 515 8.30 4.68 10.95
CA THR A 515 9.49 4.45 11.77
C THR A 515 10.23 5.75 12.13
N SER A 516 9.68 6.90 11.72
CA SER A 516 10.22 8.22 12.07
C SER A 516 10.14 8.46 13.57
N ARG A 517 11.18 9.10 14.11
CA ARG A 517 11.23 9.54 15.52
C ARG A 517 10.58 10.90 15.76
N ILE A 518 10.23 11.62 14.68
CA ILE A 518 9.58 12.92 14.75
C ILE A 518 8.12 12.81 14.27
N HIS A 519 7.26 13.65 14.86
CA HIS A 519 5.84 13.80 14.56
C HIS A 519 4.97 12.60 14.97
N ALA A 520 4.99 11.51 14.21
CA ALA A 520 4.19 10.31 14.47
C ALA A 520 5.01 9.05 14.20
N ARG A 521 4.87 8.06 15.09
CA ARG A 521 5.64 6.81 15.12
C ARG A 521 4.71 5.62 15.40
N GLY A 522 4.92 4.51 14.70
CA GLY A 522 4.03 3.34 14.71
C GLY A 522 2.90 3.48 13.70
N PRO A 523 1.81 2.71 13.83
CA PRO A 523 0.60 2.87 13.03
C PRO A 523 0.02 4.29 13.16
N VAL A 524 -0.21 4.94 12.02
CA VAL A 524 -0.58 6.36 11.96
C VAL A 524 -2.05 6.50 11.64
N GLY A 525 -2.85 6.76 12.68
CA GLY A 525 -4.27 7.09 12.57
C GLY A 525 -4.54 8.59 12.42
N VAL A 526 -5.72 9.02 12.87
CA VAL A 526 -6.18 10.43 12.75
C VAL A 526 -5.26 11.42 13.46
N GLU A 527 -4.75 11.08 14.65
CA GLU A 527 -3.90 11.98 15.44
C GLU A 527 -2.57 12.31 14.74
N GLY A 528 -2.00 11.36 14.01
CA GLY A 528 -0.79 11.58 13.23
C GLY A 528 -0.99 12.45 11.98
N LEU A 529 -2.22 12.85 11.69
CA LEU A 529 -2.56 13.82 10.63
C LEU A 529 -2.87 15.22 11.20
N LEU A 530 -2.57 15.45 12.48
CA LEU A 530 -2.77 16.71 13.18
C LEU A 530 -1.44 17.25 13.68
N THR A 531 -1.37 18.56 13.84
CA THR A 531 -0.31 19.26 14.57
C THR A 531 -0.92 20.11 15.68
N THR A 532 -0.13 20.99 16.30
CA THR A 532 -0.60 21.86 17.37
C THR A 532 -0.28 23.31 17.07
N ARG A 533 -1.12 24.22 17.56
CA ARG A 533 -0.91 25.67 17.50
C ARG A 533 -1.18 26.31 18.86
N TRP A 534 -0.61 27.49 19.05
CA TRP A 534 -0.83 28.30 20.24
C TRP A 534 -1.82 29.43 19.94
N ILE A 535 -2.81 29.58 20.81
CA ILE A 535 -3.83 30.64 20.75
C ILE A 535 -3.68 31.46 22.03
N LEU A 536 -3.32 32.73 21.88
CA LEU A 536 -3.20 33.69 22.97
C LEU A 536 -4.39 34.66 22.94
N ARG A 537 -5.08 34.79 24.07
CA ARG A 537 -6.19 35.73 24.25
C ARG A 537 -5.81 36.72 25.33
N GLY A 538 -5.82 38.00 24.98
CA GLY A 538 -5.53 39.10 25.90
C GLY A 538 -6.53 40.23 25.75
N ASN A 539 -6.41 41.20 26.64
CA ASN A 539 -7.25 42.39 26.75
C ASN A 539 -6.42 43.68 26.56
N GLY A 540 -5.35 43.62 25.76
CA GLY A 540 -4.46 44.74 25.48
C GLY A 540 -3.11 44.72 26.19
N GLN A 541 -2.70 43.57 26.75
CA GLN A 541 -1.36 43.40 27.32
C GLN A 541 -0.29 43.65 26.24
N VAL A 542 0.72 44.44 26.59
CA VAL A 542 1.89 44.74 25.76
C VAL A 542 3.15 44.20 26.43
N VAL A 543 4.16 43.87 25.64
CA VAL A 543 5.43 43.37 26.19
C VAL A 543 6.20 44.51 26.89
N ASP A 544 6.42 45.66 26.24
CA ASP A 544 7.17 46.82 26.80
C ASP A 544 8.42 46.45 27.63
N GLY A 545 9.23 45.50 27.15
CA GLY A 545 10.39 44.99 27.90
C GLY A 545 10.01 44.30 29.21
N ASP A 546 8.85 43.62 29.22
CA ASP A 546 8.14 43.01 30.35
C ASP A 546 7.74 43.99 31.47
N LYS A 547 7.69 45.29 31.17
CA LYS A 547 7.23 46.31 32.12
C LYS A 547 5.71 46.30 32.22
N GLY A 548 5.19 46.21 33.44
CA GLY A 548 3.75 46.29 33.71
C GLY A 548 2.97 44.99 33.47
N VAL A 549 3.64 43.89 33.10
CA VAL A 549 3.05 42.55 33.05
C VAL A 549 3.64 41.71 34.18
N VAL A 550 2.78 41.15 35.04
CA VAL A 550 3.19 40.20 36.07
C VAL A 550 2.83 38.80 35.61
N TYR A 551 3.83 38.00 35.26
CA TYR A 551 3.63 36.62 34.83
C TYR A 551 3.28 35.72 36.01
N THR A 552 2.17 34.99 35.90
CA THR A 552 1.69 34.02 36.89
C THR A 552 1.95 32.58 36.46
N HIS A 553 1.98 32.31 35.15
CA HIS A 553 2.11 30.97 34.55
C HIS A 553 1.20 29.91 35.18
N ARG A 554 0.00 30.32 35.61
CA ARG A 554 -0.93 29.46 36.32
C ARG A 554 -1.56 28.48 35.34
N ASN A 555 -1.33 27.18 35.53
CA ASN A 555 -2.03 26.15 34.77
C ASN A 555 -3.53 26.22 35.08
N LEU A 556 -4.34 26.26 34.04
CA LEU A 556 -5.79 26.24 34.14
C LEU A 556 -6.31 24.85 33.78
N PRO A 557 -7.44 24.41 34.37
CA PRO A 557 -8.06 23.17 33.95
C PRO A 557 -8.42 23.23 32.47
N LEU A 558 -8.22 22.11 31.77
CA LEU A 558 -8.72 21.94 30.41
C LEU A 558 -10.25 22.04 30.49
N GLN A 559 -10.86 22.88 29.65
CA GLN A 559 -12.31 22.87 29.52
C GLN A 559 -12.70 21.49 28.97
N MET A 560 -13.35 20.66 29.78
CA MET A 560 -14.07 19.52 29.23
C MET A 560 -15.09 20.09 28.26
N LYS A 561 -15.19 19.56 27.03
CA LYS A 561 -16.34 19.83 26.16
C LYS A 561 -17.58 19.39 26.94
N THR A 562 -18.24 20.31 27.65
CA THR A 562 -19.63 20.14 28.00
C THR A 562 -20.35 19.98 26.68
N SER A 563 -20.81 18.77 26.38
CA SER A 563 -21.86 18.52 25.42
C SER A 563 -22.90 19.62 25.63
N ALA A 564 -23.09 20.46 24.61
CA ALA A 564 -23.96 21.63 24.71
C ALA A 564 -25.29 21.22 25.36
N LEU A 565 -25.54 21.78 26.54
CA LEU A 565 -26.84 21.69 27.19
C LEU A 565 -27.86 22.20 26.17
N LYS A 566 -28.79 21.31 25.82
CA LYS A 566 -30.01 21.61 25.07
C LYS A 566 -30.65 22.87 25.66
N GLY A 567 -30.80 23.90 24.83
CA GLY A 567 -31.70 25.03 25.03
C GLY A 567 -32.74 25.02 23.93
#